data_AF-A0A662XJB8-F1
#
_entry.id   AF-A0A662XJB8-F1
#
_cell.length_a   1.000
_cell.length_b   1.000
_cell.length_c   1.000
_cell.angle_alpha   90.00
_cell.angle_beta   90.00
_cell.angle_gamma   90.00
#
_symmetry.space_group_name_H-M   'P 1'
#
loop_
_entity.id
_entity.type
_entity.pdbx_description
1 polymer ?
#
loop_
_entity_poly.entity_id
_entity_poly.type
_entity_poly.pdbx_seq_one_letter_code
_entity_poly.pdbx_strand_id
1 'polypeptide(L)'
;MDSVVDDPTVSSSQTAGTPSLSGKSYLEVLDEIVEQCRKRNILVMFDSHRIEASEPDFPDIAVPKDITPALEKLATRYCDDPATWNVFAIDIKNEPKGESTWGTGDKSTDWNLQAAEIGNAVLDKCPRLLIFVEGVQTNIEGVTLEWGQAGGSLQGAKKYPVKLSNMERLVYSPHLISPGVDFKAPWWSESNFPKNMPDLWDEYFGFVPEATGQALVVGSWGAKMEDENKEWANAVSSYLETNSIGSFYWAFNPQSADTGGFVKDDWSTPIDERVALLDPLPTTSVKTIVAKYATCTTGCTGNGGCEGGKCVCYDGWSGPQCEICSEGDTAACNSMGTCLGNSTCACDEGADGKYCAGTNCDDVDCGSGSNAGCFDGECTCLYNCVGSSCTVCAGNESALASGLNGATIMCDACEIQATSATDAASTYATSIGVVVFACLLGSQFLQL
;
A
#
# COMPACT_ATOMS: atom_id res chain seq x y z
N MET A 1 1.49 -20.56 9.80
CA MET A 1 1.28 -20.57 8.34
C MET A 1 0.16 -21.54 8.00
N ASP A 2 0.12 -22.71 8.63
CA ASP A 2 -1.08 -23.55 8.83
C ASP A 2 -2.42 -22.79 8.85
N SER A 3 -2.58 -21.76 9.70
CA SER A 3 -3.83 -21.00 9.82
C SER A 3 -4.22 -20.26 8.53
N VAL A 4 -3.24 -19.83 7.73
CA VAL A 4 -3.48 -19.24 6.40
C VAL A 4 -3.93 -20.33 5.43
N VAL A 5 -3.26 -21.49 5.44
CA VAL A 5 -3.54 -22.59 4.52
C VAL A 5 -4.93 -23.20 4.80
N ASP A 6 -5.18 -23.55 6.05
CA ASP A 6 -6.39 -24.24 6.49
C ASP A 6 -7.60 -23.32 6.63
N ASP A 7 -7.36 -22.02 6.85
CA ASP A 7 -8.36 -20.98 7.02
C ASP A 7 -9.48 -21.37 8.02
N PRO A 8 -9.13 -21.74 9.27
CA PRO A 8 -10.12 -22.19 10.24
C PRO A 8 -11.04 -21.04 10.68
N THR A 9 -12.26 -21.38 11.10
CA THR A 9 -13.12 -20.42 11.81
C THR A 9 -12.46 -19.98 13.12
N VAL A 10 -12.35 -18.67 13.34
CA VAL A 10 -11.74 -18.12 14.55
C VAL A 10 -12.72 -18.23 15.73
N SER A 11 -12.24 -18.71 16.87
CA SER A 11 -13.04 -18.81 18.07
C SER A 11 -13.49 -17.43 18.56
N SER A 12 -14.71 -17.31 19.06
CA SER A 12 -15.21 -16.07 19.68
C SER A 12 -14.39 -15.62 20.89
N SER A 13 -13.68 -16.54 21.55
CA SER A 13 -12.73 -16.23 22.62
C SER A 13 -11.47 -15.51 22.12
N GLN A 14 -11.07 -15.73 20.86
CA GLN A 14 -9.90 -15.09 20.25
C GLN A 14 -10.25 -13.74 19.62
N THR A 15 -11.50 -13.52 19.23
CA THR A 15 -11.97 -12.22 18.71
C THR A 15 -12.30 -11.21 19.80
N ALA A 16 -11.99 -11.53 21.06
CA ALA A 16 -12.36 -10.77 22.25
C ALA A 16 -13.87 -10.45 22.33
N GLY A 17 -14.72 -11.29 21.73
CA GLY A 17 -16.17 -11.07 21.68
C GLY A 17 -16.61 -9.95 20.73
N THR A 18 -15.75 -9.50 19.81
CA THR A 18 -16.09 -8.50 18.79
C THR A 18 -17.17 -9.06 17.85
N PRO A 19 -18.41 -8.54 17.87
CA PRO A 19 -19.53 -9.17 17.15
C PRO A 19 -19.31 -9.25 15.63
N SER A 20 -18.65 -8.26 15.03
CA SER A 20 -18.34 -8.23 13.59
C SER A 20 -17.33 -9.31 13.16
N LEU A 21 -16.60 -9.91 14.10
CA LEU A 21 -15.66 -11.00 13.83
C LEU A 21 -16.25 -12.39 14.14
N SER A 22 -17.48 -12.45 14.67
CA SER A 22 -18.08 -13.71 15.10
C SER A 22 -18.35 -14.62 13.92
N GLY A 23 -17.78 -15.82 13.95
CA GLY A 23 -17.98 -16.84 12.91
C GLY A 23 -17.16 -16.63 11.64
N LYS A 24 -16.31 -15.59 11.60
CA LYS A 24 -15.37 -15.35 10.49
C LYS A 24 -14.25 -16.39 10.48
N SER A 25 -13.78 -16.76 9.29
CA SER A 25 -12.55 -17.52 9.09
C SER A 25 -11.31 -16.69 9.44
N TYR A 26 -10.15 -17.35 9.53
CA TYR A 26 -8.88 -16.69 9.82
C TYR A 26 -8.57 -15.61 8.76
N LEU A 27 -8.75 -15.92 7.48
CA LEU A 27 -8.54 -14.96 6.39
C LEU A 27 -9.57 -13.84 6.41
N GLU A 28 -10.84 -14.10 6.73
CA GLU A 28 -11.86 -13.05 6.87
C GLU A 28 -11.58 -12.10 8.05
N VAL A 29 -10.92 -12.59 9.11
CA VAL A 29 -10.42 -11.73 10.20
C VAL A 29 -9.23 -10.89 9.72
N LEU A 30 -8.31 -11.45 8.92
CA LEU A 30 -7.22 -10.67 8.33
C LEU A 30 -7.75 -9.57 7.40
N ASP A 31 -8.78 -9.85 6.60
CA ASP A 31 -9.41 -8.85 5.73
C ASP A 31 -9.95 -7.67 6.53
N GLU A 32 -10.64 -7.94 7.64
CA GLU A 32 -11.14 -6.89 8.52
C GLU A 32 -9.98 -6.04 9.06
N ILE A 33 -8.88 -6.67 9.49
CA ILE A 33 -7.70 -5.95 9.98
C ILE A 33 -7.11 -5.07 8.86
N VAL A 34 -6.91 -5.62 7.67
CA VAL A 34 -6.41 -4.89 6.49
C VAL A 34 -7.30 -3.70 6.18
N GLU A 35 -8.62 -3.88 6.18
CA GLU A 35 -9.59 -2.82 5.91
C GLU A 35 -9.56 -1.72 6.98
N GLN A 36 -9.54 -2.09 8.26
CA GLN A 36 -9.49 -1.13 9.37
C GLN A 36 -8.18 -0.34 9.40
N CYS A 37 -7.06 -1.00 9.06
CA CYS A 37 -5.76 -0.36 8.87
C CYS A 37 -5.80 0.61 7.68
N ARG A 38 -6.36 0.20 6.53
CA ARG A 38 -6.50 1.05 5.35
C ARG A 38 -7.28 2.33 5.65
N LYS A 39 -8.44 2.20 6.30
CA LYS A 39 -9.28 3.34 6.73
C LYS A 39 -8.52 4.35 7.60
N ARG A 40 -7.43 3.91 8.25
CA ARG A 40 -6.56 4.72 9.13
C ARG A 40 -5.21 5.07 8.49
N ASN A 41 -5.00 4.76 7.21
CA ASN A 41 -3.73 4.93 6.49
C ASN A 41 -2.55 4.18 7.14
N ILE A 42 -2.80 2.96 7.61
CA ILE A 42 -1.78 2.08 8.18
C ILE A 42 -1.45 1.01 7.13
N LEU A 43 -0.16 0.94 6.76
CA LEU A 43 0.37 -0.11 5.91
C LEU A 43 0.51 -1.42 6.70
N VAL A 44 0.30 -2.54 6.02
CA VAL A 44 0.34 -3.89 6.59
C VAL A 44 1.41 -4.70 5.86
N MET A 45 2.30 -5.29 6.64
CA MET A 45 3.22 -6.33 6.18
C MET A 45 2.78 -7.64 6.84
N PHE A 46 2.62 -8.70 6.06
CA PHE A 46 2.44 -10.04 6.61
C PHE A 46 3.80 -10.64 6.92
N ASP A 47 3.94 -11.26 8.08
CA ASP A 47 5.16 -11.95 8.50
C ASP A 47 4.90 -13.45 8.63
N SER A 48 5.72 -14.25 7.95
CA SER A 48 5.80 -15.70 8.16
C SER A 48 6.48 -16.03 9.48
N HIS A 49 5.78 -15.75 10.58
CA HIS A 49 6.33 -15.85 11.93
C HIS A 49 6.58 -17.31 12.36
N ARG A 50 5.64 -18.21 12.03
CA ARG A 50 5.68 -19.64 12.37
C ARG A 50 5.01 -20.49 11.30
N ILE A 51 5.47 -21.73 11.15
CA ILE A 51 4.83 -22.70 10.25
C ILE A 51 3.54 -23.24 10.87
N GLU A 52 3.63 -23.75 12.09
CA GLU A 52 2.50 -24.25 12.87
C GLU A 52 2.20 -23.28 14.02
N ALA A 53 0.94 -22.87 14.19
CA ALA A 53 0.58 -21.89 15.21
C ALA A 53 0.71 -22.44 16.64
N SER A 54 0.50 -23.75 16.81
CA SER A 54 0.57 -24.43 18.11
C SER A 54 1.99 -24.76 18.57
N GLU A 55 2.94 -24.81 17.64
CA GLU A 55 4.31 -25.19 17.97
C GLU A 55 5.06 -23.97 18.53
N PRO A 56 5.63 -24.07 19.74
CA PRO A 56 6.38 -22.98 20.34
C PRO A 56 7.71 -22.75 19.61
N ASP A 57 8.23 -23.80 18.97
CA ASP A 57 9.50 -23.78 18.27
C ASP A 57 9.35 -23.21 16.86
N PHE A 58 10.20 -22.23 16.57
CA PHE A 58 10.37 -21.67 15.24
C PHE A 58 11.27 -22.63 14.46
N PRO A 59 10.95 -23.01 13.22
CA PRO A 59 11.93 -23.73 12.43
C PRO A 59 13.11 -22.82 12.18
N ASP A 60 14.28 -23.28 12.58
CA ASP A 60 15.56 -22.58 12.45
C ASP A 60 15.89 -22.25 10.99
N ILE A 61 15.44 -23.10 10.06
CA ILE A 61 15.66 -22.98 8.62
C ILE A 61 14.33 -22.73 7.89
N ALA A 62 14.37 -21.94 6.82
CA ALA A 62 13.23 -21.80 5.91
C ALA A 62 13.15 -23.03 5.01
N VAL A 63 12.12 -23.86 5.15
CA VAL A 63 11.86 -24.95 4.21
C VAL A 63 10.85 -24.43 3.17
N PRO A 64 11.24 -24.06 1.93
CA PRO A 64 10.38 -23.29 1.03
C PRO A 64 9.01 -23.93 0.76
N LYS A 65 8.99 -25.25 0.55
CA LYS A 65 7.76 -26.03 0.32
C LYS A 65 6.73 -25.93 1.46
N ASP A 66 7.16 -25.60 2.68
CA ASP A 66 6.31 -25.53 3.87
C ASP A 66 5.80 -24.09 4.12
N ILE A 67 6.41 -23.08 3.47
CA ILE A 67 6.11 -21.66 3.63
C ILE A 67 5.33 -21.13 2.42
N THR A 68 5.82 -21.40 1.21
CA THR A 68 5.33 -20.82 -0.04
C THR A 68 3.82 -20.97 -0.25
N PRO A 69 3.16 -22.11 0.03
CA PRO A 69 1.71 -22.23 -0.18
C PRO A 69 0.89 -21.20 0.58
N ALA A 70 1.27 -20.88 1.82
CA ALA A 70 0.59 -19.86 2.63
C ALA A 70 0.84 -18.45 2.06
N LEU A 71 2.09 -18.15 1.71
CA LEU A 71 2.44 -16.81 1.21
C LEU A 71 1.86 -16.54 -0.19
N GLU A 72 1.80 -17.54 -1.07
CA GLU A 72 1.11 -17.42 -2.37
C GLU A 72 -0.39 -17.19 -2.19
N LYS A 73 -1.01 -17.82 -1.18
CA LYS A 73 -2.43 -17.62 -0.85
C LYS A 73 -2.69 -16.19 -0.38
N LEU A 74 -1.85 -15.64 0.51
CA LEU A 74 -1.93 -14.24 0.94
C LEU A 74 -1.67 -13.28 -0.23
N ALA A 75 -0.61 -13.52 -1.00
CA ALA A 75 -0.26 -12.70 -2.15
C ALA A 75 -1.40 -12.65 -3.17
N THR A 76 -1.99 -13.81 -3.52
CA THR A 76 -3.14 -13.88 -4.42
C THR A 76 -4.36 -13.15 -3.86
N ARG A 77 -4.65 -13.30 -2.56
CA ARG A 77 -5.80 -12.68 -1.92
C ARG A 77 -5.75 -11.15 -1.94
N TYR A 78 -4.56 -10.57 -1.74
CA TYR A 78 -4.40 -9.13 -1.52
C TYR A 78 -3.74 -8.38 -2.69
N CYS A 79 -3.38 -9.05 -3.80
CA CYS A 79 -2.62 -8.36 -4.85
C CYS A 79 -3.44 -7.33 -5.63
N ASP A 80 -4.54 -7.81 -6.22
CA ASP A 80 -5.25 -7.10 -7.27
C ASP A 80 -6.53 -6.41 -6.77
N ASP A 81 -6.86 -6.57 -5.49
CA ASP A 81 -7.99 -5.88 -4.86
C ASP A 81 -7.59 -4.43 -4.50
N PRO A 82 -8.20 -3.41 -5.13
CA PRO A 82 -7.94 -2.01 -4.80
C PRO A 82 -8.23 -1.68 -3.33
N ALA A 83 -9.10 -2.43 -2.65
CA ALA A 83 -9.40 -2.24 -1.23
C ALA A 83 -8.29 -2.71 -0.29
N THR A 84 -7.20 -3.30 -0.80
CA THR A 84 -6.10 -3.88 -0.02
C THR A 84 -4.73 -3.31 -0.41
N TRP A 85 -4.70 -2.13 -1.04
CA TRP A 85 -3.46 -1.43 -1.43
C TRP A 85 -2.47 -1.23 -0.29
N ASN A 86 -2.96 -1.18 0.95
CA ASN A 86 -2.15 -0.98 2.15
C ASN A 86 -1.40 -2.24 2.59
N VAL A 87 -1.73 -3.43 2.06
CA VAL A 87 -0.84 -4.59 2.13
C VAL A 87 0.30 -4.34 1.15
N PHE A 88 1.49 -4.04 1.67
CA PHE A 88 2.60 -3.55 0.83
C PHE A 88 3.80 -4.50 0.78
N ALA A 89 3.89 -5.43 1.73
CA ALA A 89 5.05 -6.29 1.89
C ALA A 89 4.71 -7.65 2.51
N ILE A 90 5.61 -8.60 2.30
CA ILE A 90 5.67 -9.86 3.04
C ILE A 90 7.09 -10.04 3.59
N ASP A 91 7.21 -10.23 4.90
CA ASP A 91 8.38 -10.83 5.52
C ASP A 91 8.28 -12.35 5.40
N ILE A 92 9.19 -12.92 4.62
CA ILE A 92 9.04 -14.29 4.12
C ILE A 92 9.44 -15.35 5.14
N LYS A 93 10.17 -15.00 6.21
CA LYS A 93 10.49 -15.92 7.30
C LYS A 93 11.09 -15.17 8.50
N ASN A 94 10.40 -15.26 9.63
CA ASN A 94 10.91 -14.78 10.90
C ASN A 94 12.13 -15.56 11.40
N GLU A 95 13.21 -14.84 11.71
CA GLU A 95 14.39 -15.27 12.45
C GLU A 95 15.06 -16.59 12.01
N PRO A 96 15.59 -16.71 10.78
CA PRO A 96 16.51 -17.79 10.44
C PRO A 96 17.69 -17.85 11.43
N LYS A 97 17.93 -19.04 12.01
CA LYS A 97 18.93 -19.26 13.07
C LYS A 97 19.39 -20.72 13.12
N GLY A 98 20.15 -21.11 14.15
CA GLY A 98 20.54 -22.49 14.36
C GLY A 98 21.35 -23.06 13.20
N GLU A 99 20.80 -24.03 12.46
CA GLU A 99 21.43 -24.64 11.28
C GLU A 99 21.35 -23.79 10.01
N SER A 100 20.56 -22.71 9.99
CA SER A 100 20.48 -21.82 8.83
C SER A 100 21.83 -21.19 8.51
N THR A 101 22.17 -21.17 7.22
CA THR A 101 23.44 -20.66 6.70
C THR A 101 23.24 -19.57 5.66
N TRP A 102 24.32 -18.87 5.29
CA TRP A 102 24.32 -17.90 4.20
C TRP A 102 25.60 -17.98 3.36
N GLY A 103 25.43 -18.14 2.04
CA GLY A 103 26.50 -18.19 1.05
C GLY A 103 27.24 -19.51 0.95
N THR A 104 26.78 -20.57 1.64
CA THR A 104 27.47 -21.87 1.66
C THR A 104 27.22 -22.68 0.39
N GLY A 105 26.13 -22.41 -0.32
CA GLY A 105 25.71 -23.13 -1.51
C GLY A 105 24.87 -24.39 -1.24
N ASP A 106 24.66 -24.78 0.02
CA ASP A 106 23.78 -25.89 0.38
C ASP A 106 22.32 -25.42 0.48
N LYS A 107 21.54 -25.65 -0.57
CA LYS A 107 20.13 -25.25 -0.65
C LYS A 107 19.25 -25.72 0.53
N SER A 108 19.67 -26.75 1.26
CA SER A 108 18.90 -27.24 2.41
C SER A 108 19.02 -26.33 3.64
N THR A 109 20.04 -25.49 3.73
CA THR A 109 20.28 -24.58 4.87
C THR A 109 20.54 -23.13 4.45
N ASP A 110 20.91 -22.89 3.20
CA ASP A 110 21.39 -21.60 2.69
C ASP A 110 20.22 -20.62 2.48
N TRP A 111 20.01 -19.78 3.48
CA TRP A 111 18.87 -18.87 3.58
C TRP A 111 18.79 -17.93 2.38
N ASN A 112 19.91 -17.42 1.86
CA ASN A 112 19.86 -16.54 0.69
C ASN A 112 19.32 -17.22 -0.57
N LEU A 113 19.47 -18.54 -0.71
CA LEU A 113 18.90 -19.31 -1.82
C LEU A 113 17.42 -19.60 -1.58
N GLN A 114 17.06 -19.97 -0.34
CA GLN A 114 15.68 -20.23 0.06
C GLN A 114 14.83 -18.96 0.00
N ALA A 115 15.36 -17.82 0.46
CA ALA A 115 14.74 -16.51 0.38
C ALA A 115 14.46 -16.09 -1.07
N ALA A 116 15.40 -16.35 -1.99
CA ALA A 116 15.21 -16.09 -3.40
C ALA A 116 14.08 -16.96 -3.98
N GLU A 117 14.02 -18.24 -3.62
CA GLU A 117 12.96 -19.16 -4.06
C GLU A 117 11.57 -18.71 -3.55
N ILE A 118 11.45 -18.48 -2.24
CA ILE A 118 10.18 -18.07 -1.60
C ILE A 118 9.74 -16.70 -2.10
N GLY A 119 10.64 -15.72 -2.12
CA GLY A 119 10.35 -14.37 -2.58
C GLY A 119 9.89 -14.33 -4.04
N ASN A 120 10.49 -15.13 -4.91
CA ASN A 120 10.07 -15.21 -6.31
C ASN A 120 8.70 -15.87 -6.48
N ALA A 121 8.38 -16.89 -5.68
CA ALA A 121 7.04 -17.47 -5.69
C ALA A 121 5.97 -16.46 -5.26
N VAL A 122 6.26 -15.60 -4.27
CA VAL A 122 5.38 -14.49 -3.90
C VAL A 122 5.24 -13.48 -5.04
N LEU A 123 6.34 -13.05 -5.65
CA LEU A 123 6.33 -12.06 -6.73
C LEU A 123 5.63 -12.56 -8.01
N ASP A 124 5.67 -13.86 -8.27
CA ASP A 124 4.93 -14.48 -9.38
C ASP A 124 3.41 -14.38 -9.18
N LYS A 125 2.93 -14.34 -7.93
CA LYS A 125 1.52 -14.07 -7.61
C LYS A 125 1.23 -12.59 -7.50
N CYS A 126 2.16 -11.82 -6.97
CA CYS A 126 1.96 -10.40 -6.72
C CYS A 126 3.22 -9.56 -6.94
N PRO A 127 3.44 -9.03 -8.15
CA PRO A 127 4.67 -8.32 -8.51
C PRO A 127 4.80 -6.93 -7.87
N ARG A 128 3.77 -6.44 -7.17
CA ARG A 128 3.80 -5.15 -6.46
C ARG A 128 4.33 -5.22 -5.03
N LEU A 129 4.33 -6.40 -4.41
CA LEU A 129 4.74 -6.54 -3.01
C LEU A 129 6.26 -6.36 -2.86
N LEU A 130 6.66 -5.77 -1.74
CA LEU A 130 8.03 -5.84 -1.27
C LEU A 130 8.25 -7.18 -0.55
N ILE A 131 9.46 -7.73 -0.70
CA ILE A 131 9.90 -8.97 -0.08
C ILE A 131 10.93 -8.60 0.97
N PHE A 132 10.56 -8.76 2.23
CA PHE A 132 11.43 -8.52 3.38
C PHE A 132 12.20 -9.79 3.69
N VAL A 133 13.52 -9.68 3.75
CA VAL A 133 14.44 -10.79 3.98
C VAL A 133 15.30 -10.49 5.19
N GLU A 134 15.08 -11.22 6.27
CA GLU A 134 15.92 -11.15 7.47
C GLU A 134 17.32 -11.74 7.26
N GLY A 135 18.17 -11.59 8.28
CA GLY A 135 19.49 -12.19 8.34
C GLY A 135 19.49 -13.66 8.82
N VAL A 136 20.69 -14.17 9.10
CA VAL A 136 20.88 -15.42 9.84
C VAL A 136 21.57 -15.14 11.18
N GLN A 137 21.66 -16.16 12.04
CA GLN A 137 22.32 -16.02 13.34
C GLN A 137 23.86 -15.97 13.23
N THR A 138 24.52 -17.06 12.83
CA THR A 138 26.01 -17.18 12.89
C THR A 138 26.66 -17.76 11.64
N ASN A 139 26.00 -18.63 10.88
CA ASN A 139 26.69 -19.46 9.89
C ASN A 139 26.79 -18.78 8.52
N ILE A 140 27.81 -17.95 8.32
CA ILE A 140 27.99 -17.17 7.10
C ILE A 140 29.31 -17.52 6.43
N GLU A 141 29.26 -17.88 5.15
CA GLU A 141 30.43 -18.28 4.36
C GLU A 141 31.48 -17.17 4.30
N GLY A 142 32.67 -17.46 4.81
CA GLY A 142 33.81 -16.52 4.84
C GLY A 142 33.76 -15.48 5.97
N VAL A 143 32.81 -15.58 6.90
CA VAL A 143 32.74 -14.75 8.11
C VAL A 143 32.86 -15.66 9.34
N THR A 144 33.67 -15.26 10.32
CA THR A 144 33.78 -16.01 11.58
C THR A 144 32.98 -15.28 12.66
N LEU A 145 31.82 -15.84 13.01
CA LEU A 145 30.96 -15.33 14.08
C LEU A 145 30.86 -16.37 15.19
N GLU A 146 31.39 -16.05 16.36
CA GLU A 146 31.21 -16.86 17.57
C GLU A 146 29.80 -16.65 18.16
N TRP A 147 29.22 -15.47 17.94
CA TRP A 147 27.94 -15.05 18.48
C TRP A 147 27.12 -14.27 17.45
N GLY A 148 25.80 -14.38 17.53
CA GLY A 148 24.88 -13.69 16.63
C GLY A 148 23.44 -13.75 17.09
N GLN A 149 22.65 -12.80 16.61
CA GLN A 149 21.24 -12.65 16.89
C GLN A 149 20.43 -13.34 15.79
N ALA A 150 19.38 -14.07 16.15
CA ALA A 150 18.51 -14.71 15.19
C ALA A 150 17.92 -13.66 14.22
N GLY A 151 17.95 -13.92 12.92
CA GLY A 151 17.52 -12.93 11.91
C GLY A 151 18.41 -11.68 11.80
N GLY A 152 19.49 -11.55 12.59
CA GLY A 152 20.17 -10.27 12.79
C GLY A 152 21.35 -9.98 11.86
N SER A 153 22.03 -11.02 11.34
CA SER A 153 23.25 -10.83 10.56
C SER A 153 23.00 -10.94 9.05
N LEU A 154 23.27 -9.85 8.34
CA LEU A 154 23.16 -9.73 6.89
C LEU A 154 24.53 -9.74 6.19
N GLN A 155 25.62 -10.02 6.91
CA GLN A 155 26.99 -9.95 6.37
C GLN A 155 27.20 -10.75 5.08
N GLY A 156 26.50 -11.89 4.95
CA GLY A 156 26.56 -12.72 3.75
C GLY A 156 26.06 -12.01 2.48
N ALA A 157 25.18 -11.01 2.61
CA ALA A 157 24.62 -10.27 1.48
C ALA A 157 25.68 -9.49 0.68
N LYS A 158 26.84 -9.14 1.28
CA LYS A 158 27.97 -8.48 0.59
C LYS A 158 28.48 -9.31 -0.60
N LYS A 159 28.56 -10.62 -0.42
CA LYS A 159 29.18 -11.55 -1.39
C LYS A 159 28.16 -12.45 -2.06
N TYR A 160 27.09 -12.79 -1.34
CA TYR A 160 26.04 -13.71 -1.76
C TYR A 160 24.67 -13.03 -1.60
N PRO A 161 24.38 -11.96 -2.35
CA PRO A 161 23.09 -11.28 -2.24
C PRO A 161 21.94 -12.22 -2.62
N VAL A 162 20.78 -12.03 -1.98
CA VAL A 162 19.54 -12.66 -2.42
C VAL A 162 19.20 -12.17 -3.82
N LYS A 163 18.71 -13.08 -4.68
CA LYS A 163 18.43 -12.80 -6.09
C LYS A 163 16.95 -13.00 -6.39
N LEU A 164 16.18 -11.93 -6.25
CA LEU A 164 14.80 -11.89 -6.71
C LEU A 164 14.73 -11.67 -8.23
N SER A 165 13.59 -12.02 -8.82
CA SER A 165 13.25 -11.78 -10.23
C SER A 165 13.14 -10.29 -10.52
N ASN A 166 12.68 -9.50 -9.53
CA ASN A 166 12.75 -8.05 -9.51
C ASN A 166 13.47 -7.56 -8.25
N MET A 167 14.69 -7.07 -8.40
CA MET A 167 15.51 -6.58 -7.29
C MET A 167 15.00 -5.25 -6.69
N GLU A 168 14.12 -4.50 -7.36
CA GLU A 168 13.48 -3.31 -6.76
C GLU A 168 12.46 -3.67 -5.67
N ARG A 169 12.14 -4.96 -5.53
CA ARG A 169 11.22 -5.47 -4.51
C ARG A 169 11.93 -5.99 -3.25
N LEU A 170 13.27 -6.09 -3.27
CA LEU A 170 14.01 -6.63 -2.14
C LEU A 170 14.19 -5.57 -1.04
N VAL A 171 13.85 -5.93 0.19
CA VAL A 171 14.20 -5.17 1.40
C VAL A 171 14.89 -6.12 2.36
N TYR A 172 16.04 -5.73 2.90
CA TYR A 172 16.67 -6.50 3.97
C TYR A 172 16.17 -6.05 5.34
N SER A 173 15.93 -7.01 6.24
CA SER A 173 15.15 -6.82 7.46
C SER A 173 15.80 -7.42 8.71
N PRO A 174 16.92 -6.89 9.25
CA PRO A 174 17.57 -7.50 10.39
C PRO A 174 16.74 -7.34 11.67
N HIS A 175 16.82 -8.31 12.56
CA HIS A 175 16.29 -8.25 13.93
C HIS A 175 17.37 -7.85 14.95
N LEU A 176 16.94 -7.07 15.95
CA LEU A 176 17.78 -6.64 17.06
C LEU A 176 17.20 -7.15 18.38
N ILE A 177 18.00 -7.94 19.10
CA ILE A 177 17.58 -8.58 20.35
C ILE A 177 18.24 -7.88 21.54
N SER A 178 17.46 -7.53 22.57
CA SER A 178 17.96 -6.85 23.76
C SER A 178 18.69 -7.79 24.73
N PRO A 179 19.58 -7.27 25.60
CA PRO A 179 20.35 -8.08 26.55
C PRO A 179 19.49 -9.01 27.45
N GLY A 180 18.31 -8.55 27.86
CA GLY A 180 17.39 -9.30 28.71
C GLY A 180 16.73 -10.49 28.03
N VAL A 181 16.77 -10.54 26.70
CA VAL A 181 16.27 -11.67 25.89
C VAL A 181 17.41 -12.61 25.53
N ASP A 182 18.53 -12.06 25.04
CA ASP A 182 19.73 -12.83 24.71
C ASP A 182 20.91 -12.46 25.60
N PHE A 183 20.90 -12.93 26.85
CA PHE A 183 21.92 -12.62 27.85
C PHE A 183 23.30 -13.21 27.55
N LYS A 184 23.44 -14.01 26.49
CA LYS A 184 24.65 -14.81 26.23
C LYS A 184 25.67 -14.09 25.36
N ALA A 185 25.27 -13.04 24.65
CA ALA A 185 26.17 -12.37 23.74
C ALA A 185 27.25 -11.56 24.50
N PRO A 186 28.53 -11.62 24.05
CA PRO A 186 29.64 -11.06 24.81
C PRO A 186 29.66 -9.54 24.83
N TRP A 187 29.09 -8.89 23.81
CA TRP A 187 29.12 -7.44 23.64
C TRP A 187 28.29 -6.68 24.69
N TRP A 188 27.43 -7.36 25.46
CA TRP A 188 26.74 -6.78 26.62
C TRP A 188 27.69 -6.53 27.80
N SER A 189 28.72 -7.35 27.95
CA SER A 189 29.69 -7.26 29.05
C SER A 189 30.90 -6.39 28.74
N GLU A 190 30.95 -5.78 27.56
CA GLU A 190 32.03 -4.90 27.16
C GLU A 190 32.04 -3.62 27.99
N SER A 191 33.23 -3.20 28.43
CA SER A 191 33.38 -2.05 29.34
C SER A 191 32.88 -0.72 28.77
N ASN A 192 32.71 -0.64 27.45
CA ASN A 192 32.21 0.53 26.73
C ASN A 192 30.75 0.38 26.29
N PHE A 193 30.03 -0.66 26.70
CA PHE A 193 28.59 -0.77 26.44
C PHE A 193 27.81 0.46 26.95
N PRO A 194 26.79 0.96 26.21
CA PRO A 194 26.30 0.53 24.89
C PRO A 194 27.02 1.18 23.68
N LYS A 195 28.13 1.87 23.88
CA LYS A 195 28.81 2.63 22.81
C LYS A 195 29.52 1.75 21.77
N ASN A 196 29.73 0.48 22.06
CA ASN A 196 30.21 -0.53 21.12
C ASN A 196 29.16 -0.96 20.09
N MET A 197 27.87 -0.77 20.39
CA MET A 197 26.79 -1.34 19.60
C MET A 197 26.69 -0.80 18.17
N PRO A 198 26.87 0.52 17.89
CA PRO A 198 26.82 1.04 16.52
C PRO A 198 27.80 0.36 15.56
N ASP A 199 29.06 0.15 15.96
CA ASP A 199 30.06 -0.52 15.12
C ASP A 199 29.64 -1.97 14.80
N LEU A 200 29.04 -2.66 15.77
CA LEU A 200 28.50 -4.02 15.58
C LEU A 200 27.33 -4.03 14.59
N TRP A 201 26.42 -3.06 14.70
CA TRP A 201 25.28 -2.93 13.79
C TRP A 201 25.71 -2.58 12.36
N ASP A 202 26.69 -1.68 12.21
CA ASP A 202 27.31 -1.36 10.92
C ASP A 202 27.94 -2.60 10.27
N GLU A 203 28.65 -3.41 11.07
CA GLU A 203 29.22 -4.66 10.61
C GLU A 203 28.14 -5.66 10.16
N TYR A 204 27.09 -5.84 10.96
CA TYR A 204 26.08 -6.88 10.76
C TYR A 204 25.08 -6.53 9.65
N PHE A 205 24.68 -5.27 9.52
CA PHE A 205 23.66 -4.86 8.55
C PHE A 205 23.72 -3.40 8.08
N GLY A 206 24.30 -2.47 8.83
CA GLY A 206 24.27 -1.03 8.49
C GLY A 206 24.88 -0.72 7.12
N PHE A 207 25.84 -1.54 6.67
CA PHE A 207 26.45 -1.44 5.35
C PHE A 207 25.49 -1.70 4.17
N VAL A 208 24.33 -2.33 4.39
CA VAL A 208 23.51 -2.92 3.32
C VAL A 208 23.10 -1.91 2.24
N PRO A 209 22.58 -0.71 2.56
CA PRO A 209 22.19 0.26 1.53
C PRO A 209 23.37 0.68 0.65
N GLU A 210 24.54 0.95 1.24
CA GLU A 210 25.72 1.36 0.49
C GLU A 210 26.29 0.22 -0.37
N ALA A 211 26.38 -1.00 0.19
CA ALA A 211 27.04 -2.10 -0.50
C ALA A 211 26.16 -2.79 -1.55
N THR A 212 24.84 -2.77 -1.36
CA THR A 212 23.90 -3.54 -2.21
C THR A 212 22.95 -2.66 -3.02
N GLY A 213 22.81 -1.38 -2.67
CA GLY A 213 21.80 -0.48 -3.24
C GLY A 213 20.37 -0.80 -2.81
N GLN A 214 20.17 -1.73 -1.87
CA GLN A 214 18.86 -2.17 -1.41
C GLN A 214 18.41 -1.46 -0.14
N ALA A 215 17.08 -1.38 0.04
CA ALA A 215 16.51 -0.82 1.25
C ALA A 215 16.79 -1.69 2.47
N LEU A 216 16.90 -1.03 3.63
CA LEU A 216 17.11 -1.64 4.93
C LEU A 216 16.04 -1.11 5.90
N VAL A 217 15.36 -2.02 6.58
CA VAL A 217 14.37 -1.70 7.64
C VAL A 217 14.62 -2.65 8.79
N VAL A 218 14.76 -2.18 10.03
CA VAL A 218 14.87 -3.12 11.17
C VAL A 218 13.51 -3.75 11.43
N GLY A 219 13.39 -5.07 11.21
CA GLY A 219 12.13 -5.81 11.27
C GLY A 219 11.57 -6.00 12.68
N SER A 220 12.44 -5.97 13.68
CA SER A 220 12.04 -6.13 15.08
C SER A 220 13.11 -5.60 16.02
N TRP A 221 12.68 -4.84 17.02
CA TRP A 221 13.48 -4.49 18.19
C TRP A 221 12.58 -4.06 19.35
N GLY A 222 12.98 -4.38 20.58
CA GLY A 222 12.16 -4.13 21.75
C GLY A 222 12.90 -4.43 23.05
N ALA A 223 12.50 -3.74 24.12
CA ALA A 223 13.16 -3.88 25.41
C ALA A 223 12.23 -3.53 26.58
N LYS A 224 12.41 -4.25 27.69
CA LYS A 224 12.02 -3.73 29.00
C LYS A 224 12.92 -2.54 29.29
N MET A 225 12.34 -1.37 29.51
CA MET A 225 13.10 -0.13 29.71
C MET A 225 13.63 -0.02 31.14
N GLU A 226 14.45 -1.00 31.53
CA GLU A 226 15.12 -1.12 32.81
C GLU A 226 16.61 -1.43 32.56
N ASP A 227 17.50 -0.91 33.40
CA ASP A 227 18.94 -1.22 33.41
C ASP A 227 19.60 -1.19 32.01
N GLU A 228 20.43 -2.20 31.70
CA GLU A 228 21.14 -2.34 30.42
C GLU A 228 20.21 -2.41 29.21
N ASN A 229 18.99 -2.93 29.38
CA ASN A 229 18.00 -2.98 28.29
C ASN A 229 17.54 -1.58 27.89
N LYS A 230 17.41 -0.66 28.86
CA LYS A 230 17.11 0.75 28.58
C LYS A 230 18.27 1.45 27.87
N GLU A 231 19.50 1.21 28.33
CA GLU A 231 20.71 1.77 27.70
C GLU A 231 20.82 1.31 26.25
N TRP A 232 20.61 0.01 26.00
CA TRP A 232 20.56 -0.58 24.68
C TRP A 232 19.46 0.04 23.80
N ALA A 233 18.22 0.12 24.29
CA ALA A 233 17.10 0.60 23.48
C ALA A 233 17.27 2.07 23.07
N ASN A 234 17.80 2.90 23.97
CA ASN A 234 18.17 4.27 23.65
C ASN A 234 19.27 4.34 22.58
N ALA A 235 20.27 3.45 22.64
CA ALA A 235 21.31 3.36 21.63
C ALA A 235 20.75 2.92 20.27
N VAL A 236 19.82 1.94 20.24
CA VAL A 236 19.13 1.52 19.01
C VAL A 236 18.37 2.69 18.42
N SER A 237 17.52 3.36 19.21
CA SER A 237 16.73 4.52 18.73
C SER A 237 17.64 5.61 18.14
N SER A 238 18.71 5.97 18.84
CA SER A 238 19.68 6.97 18.37
C SER A 238 20.39 6.56 17.07
N TYR A 239 20.75 5.28 16.94
CA TYR A 239 21.39 4.75 15.73
C TYR A 239 20.43 4.74 14.54
N LEU A 240 19.17 4.33 14.74
CA LEU A 240 18.14 4.34 13.69
C LEU A 240 17.80 5.76 13.24
N GLU A 241 17.69 6.71 14.18
CA GLU A 241 17.50 8.13 13.87
C GLU A 241 18.68 8.68 13.04
N THR A 242 19.91 8.51 13.54
CA THR A 242 21.13 9.04 12.91
C THR A 242 21.31 8.54 11.49
N ASN A 243 21.01 7.26 11.25
CA ASN A 243 21.18 6.63 9.95
C ASN A 243 19.90 6.65 9.10
N SER A 244 18.82 7.28 9.58
CA SER A 244 17.52 7.32 8.89
C SER A 244 16.99 5.93 8.49
N ILE A 245 17.14 4.95 9.38
CA ILE A 245 16.69 3.57 9.17
C ILE A 245 15.28 3.41 9.76
N GLY A 246 14.33 2.99 8.92
CA GLY A 246 12.97 2.66 9.36
C GLY A 246 12.94 1.38 10.22
N SER A 247 11.91 1.20 11.04
CA SER A 247 11.79 -0.01 11.86
C SER A 247 10.34 -0.39 12.20
N PHE A 248 10.16 -1.64 12.63
CA PHE A 248 8.98 -2.12 13.34
C PHE A 248 9.34 -2.40 14.80
N TYR A 249 8.62 -1.76 15.73
CA TYR A 249 8.86 -1.93 17.16
C TYR A 249 8.16 -3.19 17.68
N TRP A 250 8.90 -4.03 18.38
CA TRP A 250 8.38 -5.19 19.10
C TRP A 250 8.09 -4.83 20.57
N ALA A 251 6.83 -4.81 21.01
CA ALA A 251 5.61 -4.98 20.23
C ALA A 251 4.59 -3.92 20.61
N PHE A 252 3.50 -3.84 19.83
CA PHE A 252 2.31 -3.14 20.31
C PHE A 252 1.80 -3.80 21.61
N ASN A 253 1.73 -5.13 21.62
CA ASN A 253 1.11 -5.95 22.65
C ASN A 253 1.82 -5.82 24.02
N PRO A 254 1.10 -5.57 25.13
CA PRO A 254 1.68 -5.42 26.47
C PRO A 254 2.33 -6.71 27.00
N GLN A 255 1.86 -7.87 26.53
CA GLN A 255 2.14 -9.18 27.11
C GLN A 255 3.41 -9.86 26.59
N SER A 256 4.26 -9.19 25.80
CA SER A 256 5.56 -9.78 25.46
C SER A 256 6.38 -9.93 26.74
N ALA A 257 6.58 -11.17 27.19
CA ALA A 257 7.16 -11.46 28.50
C ALA A 257 8.56 -10.85 28.67
N ASP A 258 9.34 -10.78 27.59
CA ASP A 258 10.75 -10.40 27.64
C ASP A 258 10.99 -8.92 27.35
N THR A 259 10.07 -8.26 26.62
CA THR A 259 10.23 -6.87 26.17
C THR A 259 9.16 -5.90 26.70
N GLY A 260 8.02 -6.41 27.16
CA GLY A 260 6.82 -5.60 27.36
C GLY A 260 6.23 -5.12 26.03
N GLY A 261 5.38 -4.10 26.07
CA GLY A 261 4.73 -3.55 24.88
C GLY A 261 4.78 -2.02 24.79
N PHE A 262 4.18 -1.50 23.73
CA PHE A 262 3.96 -0.08 23.51
C PHE A 262 2.81 0.47 24.38
N VAL A 263 1.78 -0.35 24.60
CA VAL A 263 0.62 -0.01 25.45
C VAL A 263 0.66 -0.76 26.78
N LYS A 264 -0.15 -0.30 27.73
CA LYS A 264 -0.38 -0.96 29.03
C LYS A 264 -1.29 -2.19 28.87
N ASP A 265 -1.49 -2.93 29.95
CA ASP A 265 -2.36 -4.13 30.00
C ASP A 265 -3.83 -3.86 29.64
N ASP A 266 -4.25 -2.59 29.55
CA ASP A 266 -5.56 -2.17 29.06
C ASP A 266 -5.68 -2.15 27.52
N TRP A 267 -4.60 -2.53 26.80
CA TRP A 267 -4.52 -2.60 25.35
C TRP A 267 -4.79 -1.28 24.60
N SER A 268 -4.77 -0.14 25.30
CA SER A 268 -5.20 1.13 24.72
C SER A 268 -4.39 2.34 25.18
N THR A 269 -3.85 2.34 26.40
CA THR A 269 -3.08 3.46 26.92
C THR A 269 -1.60 3.32 26.54
N PRO A 270 -1.03 4.24 25.73
CA PRO A 270 0.40 4.23 25.43
C PRO A 270 1.25 4.41 26.69
N ILE A 271 2.47 3.86 26.66
CA ILE A 271 3.48 4.09 27.68
C ILE A 271 4.34 5.28 27.24
N ASP A 272 4.32 6.39 28.01
CA ASP A 272 5.01 7.64 27.65
C ASP A 272 6.49 7.44 27.32
N GLU A 273 7.18 6.57 28.05
CA GLU A 273 8.59 6.24 27.78
C GLU A 273 8.78 5.55 26.42
N ARG A 274 7.82 4.72 25.97
CA ARG A 274 7.85 4.10 24.64
C ARG A 274 7.52 5.10 23.55
N VAL A 275 6.60 6.02 23.79
CA VAL A 275 6.34 7.14 22.87
C VAL A 275 7.61 7.96 22.69
N ALA A 276 8.25 8.39 23.78
CA ALA A 276 9.47 9.19 23.72
C ALA A 276 10.65 8.48 23.02
N LEU A 277 10.73 7.15 23.16
CA LEU A 277 11.76 6.33 22.49
C LEU A 277 11.57 6.28 20.97
N LEU A 278 10.33 6.29 20.48
CA LEU A 278 9.98 6.08 19.07
C LEU A 278 9.69 7.37 18.30
N ASP A 279 9.29 8.44 18.99
CA ASP A 279 8.96 9.75 18.40
C ASP A 279 10.04 10.33 17.46
N PRO A 280 11.36 10.24 17.76
CA PRO A 280 12.38 10.84 16.88
C PRO A 280 12.65 10.01 15.61
N LEU A 281 12.15 8.78 15.52
CA LEU A 281 12.51 7.87 14.45
C LEU A 281 11.94 8.31 13.10
N PRO A 282 12.66 8.01 11.99
CA PRO A 282 12.20 8.37 10.66
C PRO A 282 10.87 7.66 10.35
N THR A 283 9.88 8.44 9.91
CA THR A 283 8.58 7.91 9.51
C THR A 283 8.20 8.38 8.12
N THR A 284 7.46 7.54 7.40
CA THR A 284 6.83 7.92 6.14
C THR A 284 5.36 8.18 6.37
N SER A 285 4.90 9.40 6.08
CA SER A 285 3.49 9.75 6.18
C SER A 285 2.70 9.07 5.05
N VAL A 286 2.06 7.93 5.35
CA VAL A 286 1.18 7.22 4.41
C VAL A 286 0.07 8.15 3.91
N LYS A 287 -0.50 8.98 4.79
CA LYS A 287 -1.49 10.00 4.41
C LYS A 287 -0.97 10.96 3.33
N THR A 288 0.31 11.34 3.41
CA THR A 288 0.93 12.22 2.40
C THR A 288 1.12 11.50 1.07
N ILE A 289 1.55 10.23 1.10
CA ILE A 289 1.65 9.39 -0.10
C ILE A 289 0.28 9.21 -0.75
N VAL A 290 -0.72 8.83 0.04
CA VAL A 290 -2.10 8.68 -0.41
C VAL A 290 -2.63 9.99 -0.99
N ALA A 291 -2.36 11.13 -0.37
CA ALA A 291 -2.77 12.43 -0.89
C ALA A 291 -2.09 12.76 -2.23
N LYS A 292 -0.82 12.39 -2.41
CA LYS A 292 -0.12 12.52 -3.69
C LYS A 292 -0.77 11.62 -4.75
N TYR A 293 -1.07 10.38 -4.39
CA TYR A 293 -1.74 9.43 -5.29
C TYR A 293 -3.18 9.84 -5.60
N ALA A 294 -3.89 10.50 -4.67
CA ALA A 294 -5.23 11.05 -4.87
C ALA A 294 -5.28 12.30 -5.75
N THR A 295 -4.13 12.79 -6.22
CA THR A 295 -4.08 13.86 -7.22
C THR A 295 -4.76 13.35 -8.48
N CYS A 296 -5.75 14.08 -9.00
CA CYS A 296 -6.54 13.61 -10.13
C CYS A 296 -5.66 13.22 -11.32
N THR A 297 -5.73 11.94 -11.68
CA THR A 297 -5.29 11.45 -12.98
C THR A 297 -6.55 10.97 -13.71
N THR A 298 -6.83 11.53 -14.88
CA THR A 298 -7.91 11.16 -15.82
C THR A 298 -9.17 10.59 -15.16
N GLY A 299 -10.04 11.47 -14.63
CA GLY A 299 -11.40 11.11 -14.22
C GLY A 299 -11.56 10.20 -12.98
N CYS A 300 -10.54 10.07 -12.12
CA CYS A 300 -10.64 9.34 -10.84
C CYS A 300 -11.14 7.90 -11.04
N THR A 301 -10.40 7.14 -11.86
CA THR A 301 -10.73 5.78 -12.35
C THR A 301 -12.10 5.63 -13.02
N GLY A 302 -12.75 6.76 -13.31
CA GLY A 302 -14.09 6.85 -13.86
C GLY A 302 -15.22 6.80 -12.81
N ASN A 303 -14.89 6.96 -11.54
CA ASN A 303 -15.80 6.75 -10.41
C ASN A 303 -15.94 7.99 -9.52
N GLY A 304 -15.46 9.13 -9.99
CA GLY A 304 -15.54 10.37 -9.23
C GLY A 304 -15.18 11.60 -10.05
N GLY A 305 -15.63 12.76 -9.56
CA GLY A 305 -15.24 14.08 -10.06
C GLY A 305 -13.86 14.49 -9.58
N CYS A 306 -13.17 15.32 -10.38
CA CYS A 306 -12.01 16.05 -9.89
C CYS A 306 -12.42 17.42 -9.34
N GLU A 307 -12.26 17.63 -8.03
CA GLU A 307 -12.50 18.92 -7.37
C GLU A 307 -11.26 19.36 -6.61
N GLY A 308 -10.77 20.57 -6.90
CA GLY A 308 -9.57 21.11 -6.22
C GLY A 308 -8.33 20.23 -6.38
N GLY A 309 -8.22 19.49 -7.48
CA GLY A 309 -7.11 18.58 -7.76
C GLY A 309 -7.19 17.23 -7.04
N LYS A 310 -8.31 16.92 -6.38
CA LYS A 310 -8.54 15.65 -5.69
C LYS A 310 -9.80 14.96 -6.19
N CYS A 311 -9.83 13.63 -6.06
CA CYS A 311 -11.00 12.84 -6.40
C CYS A 311 -12.12 12.98 -5.36
N VAL A 312 -13.33 13.22 -5.87
CA VAL A 312 -14.60 13.21 -5.13
C VAL A 312 -15.45 12.10 -5.71
N CYS A 313 -15.61 11.01 -4.97
CA CYS A 313 -16.21 9.78 -5.48
C CYS A 313 -17.73 9.88 -5.60
N TYR A 314 -18.26 9.23 -6.65
CA TYR A 314 -19.68 8.99 -6.80
C TYR A 314 -20.20 8.05 -5.71
N ASP A 315 -21.52 8.02 -5.54
CA ASP A 315 -22.14 7.23 -4.46
C ASP A 315 -21.77 5.74 -4.57
N GLY A 316 -21.50 5.11 -3.43
CA GLY A 316 -20.99 3.74 -3.34
C GLY A 316 -19.51 3.55 -3.71
N TRP A 317 -18.81 4.57 -4.23
CA TRP A 317 -17.38 4.52 -4.54
C TRP A 317 -16.53 5.26 -3.50
N SER A 318 -15.31 4.78 -3.29
CA SER A 318 -14.36 5.31 -2.33
C SER A 318 -12.92 5.02 -2.77
N GLY A 319 -11.95 5.49 -1.99
CA GLY A 319 -10.53 5.33 -2.29
C GLY A 319 -9.91 6.60 -2.89
N PRO A 320 -8.58 6.68 -2.92
CA PRO A 320 -7.85 7.87 -3.40
C PRO A 320 -8.19 8.27 -4.84
N GLN A 321 -8.51 7.29 -5.69
CA GLN A 321 -8.89 7.46 -7.08
C GLN A 321 -10.30 6.91 -7.34
N CYS A 322 -11.14 6.78 -6.31
CA CYS A 322 -12.50 6.23 -6.42
C CYS A 322 -12.56 4.79 -6.96
N GLU A 323 -11.51 4.01 -6.72
CA GLU A 323 -11.31 2.68 -7.26
C GLU A 323 -11.96 1.56 -6.42
N ILE A 324 -12.53 1.90 -5.26
CA ILE A 324 -13.04 0.94 -4.28
C ILE A 324 -14.57 1.05 -4.16
N CYS A 325 -15.28 -0.07 -4.27
CA CYS A 325 -16.65 -0.20 -3.77
C CYS A 325 -16.71 -1.32 -2.73
N SER A 326 -17.62 -1.19 -1.75
CA SER A 326 -17.77 -2.23 -0.72
C SER A 326 -18.59 -3.40 -1.25
N GLU A 327 -18.18 -4.64 -0.93
CA GLU A 327 -18.95 -5.82 -1.31
C GLU A 327 -20.40 -5.71 -0.81
N GLY A 328 -21.35 -6.01 -1.68
CA GLY A 328 -22.78 -5.86 -1.39
C GLY A 328 -23.36 -4.47 -1.69
N ASP A 329 -22.53 -3.47 -1.98
CA ASP A 329 -23.01 -2.13 -2.34
C ASP A 329 -23.66 -2.16 -3.73
N THR A 330 -24.94 -1.82 -3.79
CA THR A 330 -25.71 -1.74 -5.04
C THR A 330 -25.65 -0.37 -5.67
N ALA A 331 -25.44 0.70 -4.90
CA ALA A 331 -25.37 2.07 -5.41
C ALA A 331 -24.15 2.26 -6.33
N ALA A 332 -23.01 1.67 -5.96
CA ALA A 332 -21.81 1.64 -6.80
C ALA A 332 -22.05 1.04 -8.20
N CYS A 333 -23.03 0.15 -8.31
CA CYS A 333 -23.41 -0.59 -9.51
C CYS A 333 -24.77 -0.16 -10.06
N ASN A 334 -25.11 1.12 -9.93
CA ASN A 334 -26.34 1.74 -10.45
C ASN A 334 -27.64 1.08 -9.96
N SER A 335 -27.61 0.40 -8.81
CA SER A 335 -28.71 -0.41 -8.27
C SER A 335 -29.21 -1.52 -9.21
N MET A 336 -28.41 -1.87 -10.22
CA MET A 336 -28.68 -2.89 -11.25
C MET A 336 -27.64 -4.01 -11.20
N GLY A 337 -27.03 -4.16 -10.04
CA GLY A 337 -25.98 -5.09 -9.75
C GLY A 337 -25.50 -4.91 -8.34
N THR A 338 -24.52 -5.72 -7.98
CA THR A 338 -23.92 -5.73 -6.64
C THR A 338 -22.41 -5.65 -6.78
N CYS A 339 -21.77 -4.76 -6.01
CA CYS A 339 -20.32 -4.71 -5.95
C CYS A 339 -19.77 -5.99 -5.31
N LEU A 340 -18.73 -6.55 -5.92
CA LEU A 340 -17.99 -7.71 -5.46
C LEU A 340 -16.77 -7.29 -4.64
N GLY A 341 -16.22 -8.21 -3.85
CA GLY A 341 -15.04 -7.94 -2.99
C GLY A 341 -13.79 -7.42 -3.72
N ASN A 342 -13.68 -7.60 -5.04
CA ASN A 342 -12.58 -7.05 -5.85
C ASN A 342 -12.87 -5.64 -6.42
N SER A 343 -13.86 -4.93 -5.90
CA SER A 343 -14.31 -3.61 -6.39
C SER A 343 -14.77 -3.60 -7.86
N THR A 344 -15.44 -4.68 -8.30
CA THR A 344 -16.11 -4.77 -9.61
C THR A 344 -17.59 -5.08 -9.44
N CYS A 345 -18.43 -4.71 -10.41
CA CYS A 345 -19.87 -4.97 -10.33
C CYS A 345 -20.26 -6.31 -10.98
N ALA A 346 -21.06 -7.12 -10.26
CA ALA A 346 -21.83 -8.20 -10.84
C ALA A 346 -23.22 -7.68 -11.22
N CYS A 347 -23.53 -7.68 -12.51
CA CYS A 347 -24.77 -7.09 -13.03
C CYS A 347 -25.95 -8.03 -13.01
N ASP A 348 -27.12 -7.47 -12.73
CA ASP A 348 -28.40 -8.15 -12.84
C ASP A 348 -28.78 -8.35 -14.32
N GLU A 349 -29.79 -9.20 -14.58
CA GLU A 349 -30.26 -9.48 -15.94
C GLU A 349 -30.71 -8.18 -16.64
N GLY A 350 -30.20 -7.93 -17.86
CA GLY A 350 -30.48 -6.72 -18.63
C GLY A 350 -29.53 -5.55 -18.33
N ALA A 351 -28.58 -5.72 -17.40
CA ALA A 351 -27.51 -4.78 -17.13
C ALA A 351 -26.13 -5.40 -17.39
N ASP A 352 -25.17 -4.58 -17.78
CA ASP A 352 -23.80 -4.98 -18.07
C ASP A 352 -22.85 -3.76 -18.07
N GLY A 353 -21.62 -3.97 -18.54
CA GLY A 353 -20.55 -2.99 -18.40
C GLY A 353 -19.97 -2.94 -16.98
N LYS A 354 -18.99 -2.07 -16.78
CA LYS A 354 -18.23 -1.97 -15.51
C LYS A 354 -19.10 -1.59 -14.30
N TYR A 355 -20.24 -0.96 -14.54
CA TYR A 355 -21.11 -0.36 -13.51
C TYR A 355 -22.57 -0.82 -13.58
N CYS A 356 -22.88 -1.82 -14.40
CA CYS A 356 -24.25 -2.31 -14.58
C CYS A 356 -25.21 -1.21 -15.08
N ALA A 357 -24.70 -0.36 -15.97
CA ALA A 357 -25.52 0.55 -16.75
C ALA A 357 -25.79 -0.16 -18.08
N GLY A 358 -26.98 -0.73 -18.27
CA GLY A 358 -27.30 -1.70 -19.35
C GLY A 358 -26.95 -1.25 -20.77
N THR A 359 -26.73 -2.19 -21.69
CA THR A 359 -26.08 -1.88 -22.97
C THR A 359 -26.93 -1.63 -24.20
N ASN A 360 -28.21 -2.02 -24.30
CA ASN A 360 -28.87 -1.96 -25.61
C ASN A 360 -30.24 -1.29 -25.60
N CYS A 361 -30.26 -0.06 -26.09
CA CYS A 361 -31.42 0.52 -26.74
C CYS A 361 -31.30 0.17 -28.23
N ASP A 362 -32.08 -0.78 -28.75
CA ASP A 362 -32.07 -1.13 -30.19
C ASP A 362 -32.38 0.09 -31.09
N ASP A 363 -33.04 1.12 -30.53
CA ASP A 363 -33.53 2.31 -31.23
C ASP A 363 -33.01 3.66 -30.66
N VAL A 364 -32.10 3.68 -29.68
CA VAL A 364 -31.59 4.94 -29.06
C VAL A 364 -30.06 4.95 -28.94
N ASP A 365 -29.44 5.96 -29.52
CA ASP A 365 -27.99 6.18 -29.46
C ASP A 365 -27.61 6.90 -28.14
N CYS A 366 -27.01 6.15 -27.21
CA CYS A 366 -26.60 6.66 -25.90
C CYS A 366 -25.14 7.13 -25.84
N GLY A 367 -24.48 7.46 -26.95
CA GLY A 367 -23.07 7.84 -26.90
C GLY A 367 -22.17 6.63 -26.66
N SER A 368 -20.93 6.81 -26.18
CA SER A 368 -20.00 5.69 -26.00
C SER A 368 -20.34 4.85 -24.77
N GLY A 369 -20.00 3.55 -24.80
CA GLY A 369 -20.19 2.66 -23.64
C GLY A 369 -19.39 3.05 -22.39
N SER A 370 -18.48 4.02 -22.50
CA SER A 370 -17.78 4.63 -21.38
C SER A 370 -18.47 5.85 -20.80
N ASN A 371 -19.56 6.38 -21.37
CA ASN A 371 -20.26 7.56 -20.83
C ASN A 371 -21.77 7.44 -20.68
N ALA A 372 -22.34 6.29 -21.02
CA ALA A 372 -23.76 6.03 -20.83
C ALA A 372 -24.08 4.54 -20.74
N GLY A 373 -25.23 4.27 -20.14
CA GLY A 373 -26.00 3.04 -20.37
C GLY A 373 -27.41 3.36 -20.87
N CYS A 374 -28.24 2.33 -21.02
CA CYS A 374 -29.63 2.39 -21.44
C CYS A 374 -30.52 1.59 -20.47
N PHE A 375 -31.69 2.14 -20.14
CA PHE A 375 -32.72 1.49 -19.33
C PHE A 375 -34.12 1.83 -19.87
N ASP A 376 -34.93 0.80 -20.16
CA ASP A 376 -36.31 0.94 -20.68
C ASP A 376 -36.46 1.86 -21.92
N GLY A 377 -35.44 1.90 -22.78
CA GLY A 377 -35.42 2.76 -23.96
C GLY A 377 -34.99 4.21 -23.70
N GLU A 378 -34.51 4.54 -22.51
CA GLU A 378 -33.92 5.86 -22.18
C GLU A 378 -32.44 5.74 -21.81
N CYS A 379 -31.64 6.72 -22.21
CA CYS A 379 -30.21 6.74 -21.88
C CYS A 379 -29.96 7.23 -20.44
N THR A 380 -29.19 6.45 -19.69
CA THR A 380 -28.67 6.80 -18.37
C THR A 380 -27.26 7.36 -18.52
N CYS A 381 -27.12 8.67 -18.39
CA CYS A 381 -25.85 9.35 -18.60
C CYS A 381 -24.95 9.26 -17.37
N LEU A 382 -23.69 8.92 -17.60
CA LEU A 382 -22.65 8.85 -16.59
C LEU A 382 -21.67 10.04 -16.78
N TYR A 383 -20.75 10.25 -15.85
CA TYR A 383 -19.64 11.22 -15.99
C TYR A 383 -20.06 12.68 -16.22
N ASN A 384 -21.17 13.13 -15.62
CA ASN A 384 -21.78 14.46 -15.84
C ASN A 384 -22.14 14.76 -17.31
N CYS A 385 -22.24 13.72 -18.13
CA CYS A 385 -22.93 13.84 -19.40
C CYS A 385 -24.43 13.94 -19.15
N VAL A 386 -25.13 14.66 -20.02
CA VAL A 386 -26.57 14.93 -20.00
C VAL A 386 -27.10 14.88 -21.43
N GLY A 387 -28.41 15.04 -21.55
CA GLY A 387 -29.11 14.95 -22.82
C GLY A 387 -29.49 13.52 -23.15
N SER A 388 -30.44 13.37 -24.07
CA SER A 388 -31.05 12.08 -24.42
C SER A 388 -30.11 11.07 -25.06
N SER A 389 -28.89 11.48 -25.43
CA SER A 389 -27.83 10.62 -25.97
C SER A 389 -26.55 10.64 -25.14
N CYS A 390 -26.56 11.30 -23.98
CA CYS A 390 -25.40 11.39 -23.08
C CYS A 390 -24.12 11.93 -23.74
N THR A 391 -24.26 12.69 -24.83
CA THR A 391 -23.14 13.29 -25.57
C THR A 391 -22.87 14.73 -25.15
N VAL A 392 -23.64 15.30 -24.21
CA VAL A 392 -23.56 16.71 -23.84
C VAL A 392 -23.04 16.88 -22.41
N CYS A 393 -22.12 17.81 -22.21
CA CYS A 393 -21.61 18.18 -20.89
C CYS A 393 -22.60 19.01 -20.04
N ALA A 394 -22.80 18.69 -18.76
CA ALA A 394 -23.72 19.41 -17.85
C ALA A 394 -23.16 20.68 -17.17
N GLY A 395 -21.95 21.13 -17.51
CA GLY A 395 -21.31 22.27 -16.84
C GLY A 395 -22.10 23.58 -16.95
N ASN A 396 -22.28 24.31 -15.84
CA ASN A 396 -22.85 25.67 -15.90
C ASN A 396 -21.83 26.67 -16.50
N GLU A 397 -22.30 27.84 -16.97
CA GLU A 397 -21.44 28.86 -17.64
C GLU A 397 -20.21 29.27 -16.79
N SER A 398 -20.34 29.26 -15.47
CA SER A 398 -19.24 29.56 -14.54
C SER A 398 -18.19 28.45 -14.49
N ALA A 399 -18.61 27.18 -14.56
CA ALA A 399 -17.71 26.02 -14.67
C ALA A 399 -16.97 26.05 -16.01
N LEU A 400 -17.68 26.30 -17.12
CA LEU A 400 -17.14 26.42 -18.49
C LEU A 400 -16.11 27.55 -18.63
N ALA A 401 -16.30 28.69 -17.95
CA ALA A 401 -15.36 29.80 -17.95
C ALA A 401 -14.05 29.51 -17.18
N SER A 402 -14.09 28.67 -16.14
CA SER A 402 -12.89 28.23 -15.41
C SER A 402 -12.06 27.17 -16.14
N GLY A 403 -12.64 26.45 -17.12
CA GLY A 403 -11.92 25.53 -18.01
C GLY A 403 -10.89 26.22 -18.92
N LEU A 404 -11.10 27.50 -19.25
CA LEU A 404 -10.15 28.32 -20.01
C LEU A 404 -8.96 28.82 -19.19
N ASN A 405 -9.01 28.67 -17.85
CA ASN A 405 -7.94 29.03 -16.91
C ASN A 405 -7.32 27.82 -16.19
N GLY A 406 -7.53 26.60 -16.70
CA GLY A 406 -6.86 25.39 -16.22
C GLY A 406 -7.54 24.63 -15.07
N ALA A 407 -8.84 24.84 -14.82
CA ALA A 407 -9.63 23.96 -13.96
C ALA A 407 -10.37 22.90 -14.81
N THR A 408 -10.17 21.62 -14.52
CA THR A 408 -10.80 20.50 -15.24
C THR A 408 -12.31 20.44 -14.96
N ILE A 409 -13.12 20.51 -16.01
CA ILE A 409 -14.58 20.22 -15.95
C ILE A 409 -14.75 18.78 -16.42
N MET A 410 -15.42 17.95 -15.62
CA MET A 410 -15.67 16.53 -15.90
C MET A 410 -16.66 16.36 -17.05
N CYS A 411 -16.18 16.39 -18.30
CA CYS A 411 -16.94 16.02 -19.49
C CYS A 411 -16.09 15.29 -20.54
N ASP A 412 -14.92 14.75 -20.19
CA ASP A 412 -13.95 14.20 -21.16
C ASP A 412 -14.45 12.99 -21.96
N ALA A 413 -15.60 12.41 -21.55
CA ALA A 413 -16.23 11.27 -22.22
C ALA A 413 -17.42 11.68 -23.13
N CYS A 414 -17.75 12.98 -23.20
CA CYS A 414 -18.80 13.56 -24.05
C CYS A 414 -18.36 14.93 -24.61
N GLU A 415 -19.00 15.44 -25.67
CA GLU A 415 -18.56 16.71 -26.28
C GLU A 415 -19.05 17.94 -25.47
N ILE A 416 -18.21 18.97 -25.39
CA ILE A 416 -18.57 20.26 -24.80
C ILE A 416 -19.29 21.09 -25.88
N GLN A 417 -20.61 21.28 -25.75
CA GLN A 417 -21.33 22.28 -26.56
C GLN A 417 -21.23 23.66 -25.90
N ALA A 418 -20.33 24.51 -26.39
CA ALA A 418 -20.36 25.93 -26.08
C ALA A 418 -21.57 26.57 -26.79
N THR A 419 -22.57 27.00 -26.03
CA THR A 419 -23.66 27.83 -26.56
C THR A 419 -23.08 29.19 -26.94
N SER A 420 -22.84 29.41 -28.25
CA SER A 420 -22.52 30.75 -28.75
C SER A 420 -23.73 31.65 -28.56
N ALA A 421 -23.63 32.63 -27.67
CA ALA A 421 -24.59 33.71 -27.54
C ALA A 421 -24.56 34.61 -28.80
N THR A 422 -25.18 34.18 -29.90
CA THR A 422 -25.40 35.01 -31.09
C THR A 422 -26.84 35.04 -31.62
N ASP A 423 -27.78 34.31 -31.02
CA ASP A 423 -29.19 34.31 -31.47
C ASP A 423 -30.11 35.26 -30.68
N ALA A 424 -29.57 36.39 -30.22
CA ALA A 424 -30.37 37.42 -29.54
C ALA A 424 -30.05 38.84 -30.02
N ALA A 425 -29.97 39.09 -31.33
CA ALA A 425 -30.25 40.42 -31.91
C ALA A 425 -30.22 40.39 -33.45
N SER A 426 -31.38 40.26 -34.11
CA SER A 426 -31.67 41.06 -35.31
C SER A 426 -33.12 40.87 -35.75
N THR A 427 -34.02 41.63 -35.13
CA THR A 427 -35.25 42.04 -35.80
C THR A 427 -35.32 43.56 -35.72
N TYR A 428 -35.57 44.19 -36.88
CA TYR A 428 -35.76 45.62 -37.14
C TYR A 428 -34.52 46.52 -37.24
N ALA A 429 -34.15 46.90 -38.48
CA ALA A 429 -34.14 48.30 -38.94
C ALA A 429 -33.65 48.44 -40.41
N THR A 430 -34.61 48.65 -41.31
CA THR A 430 -34.66 49.63 -42.42
C THR A 430 -33.38 50.20 -43.09
N SER A 431 -33.27 49.91 -44.39
CA SER A 431 -32.96 50.78 -45.56
C SER A 431 -32.30 52.16 -45.38
N ILE A 432 -31.14 52.33 -46.04
CA ILE A 432 -30.55 53.46 -46.84
C ILE A 432 -29.12 52.95 -47.17
N GLY A 433 -28.50 52.96 -48.36
CA GLY A 433 -28.59 53.79 -49.55
C GLY A 433 -27.18 54.34 -49.89
N VAL A 434 -26.42 53.60 -50.72
CA VAL A 434 -25.38 54.01 -51.71
C VAL A 434 -24.17 54.91 -51.30
N VAL A 435 -22.96 54.49 -51.72
CA VAL A 435 -21.90 55.22 -52.48
C VAL A 435 -20.46 54.95 -51.98
N VAL A 436 -19.72 54.17 -52.79
CA VAL A 436 -18.32 54.29 -53.28
C VAL A 436 -17.39 55.33 -52.61
N PHE A 437 -16.17 54.91 -52.21
CA PHE A 437 -14.91 55.51 -52.71
C PHE A 437 -13.68 54.65 -52.43
N ALA A 438 -12.79 54.61 -53.42
CA ALA A 438 -11.52 53.90 -53.44
C ALA A 438 -10.34 54.82 -53.11
N CYS A 439 -9.17 54.19 -52.94
CA CYS A 439 -7.81 54.68 -53.21
C CYS A 439 -6.95 55.30 -52.08
N LEU A 440 -5.87 54.55 -51.79
CA LEU A 440 -4.45 54.88 -51.98
C LEU A 440 -3.70 55.82 -51.00
N LEU A 441 -2.56 55.26 -50.55
CA LEU A 441 -1.18 55.80 -50.45
C LEU A 441 -0.70 56.56 -49.21
N GLY A 442 0.52 56.16 -48.82
CA GLY A 442 1.55 56.96 -48.15
C GLY A 442 1.48 56.91 -46.63
N SER A 443 2.56 56.73 -45.87
CA SER A 443 3.99 56.72 -46.15
C SER A 443 4.68 56.43 -44.80
N GLN A 444 5.66 55.51 -44.81
CA GLN A 444 6.67 55.43 -43.73
C GLN A 444 7.74 56.51 -43.97
N PHE A 445 8.15 57.19 -42.89
CA PHE A 445 9.53 57.40 -42.42
C PHE A 445 9.78 58.75 -41.71
N LEU A 446 10.77 58.68 -40.79
CA LEU A 446 11.39 59.66 -39.88
C LEU A 446 10.80 59.65 -38.45
N GLN A 447 11.57 59.55 -37.35
CA GLN A 447 13.03 59.58 -37.15
C GLN A 447 13.35 59.19 -35.69
N LEU A 448 14.37 58.33 -35.50
CA LEU A 448 15.40 58.23 -34.44
C LEU A 448 15.74 56.78 -34.08
#